data_AF-A0AAU1EH48-F1
#
_entry.id   AF-A0AAU1EH48-F1
#
_cell.length_a   1.000
_cell.length_b   1.000
_cell.length_c   1.000
_cell.angle_alpha   90.00
_cell.angle_beta   90.00
_cell.angle_gamma   90.00
#
_symmetry.space_group_name_H-M   'P 1'
#
loop_
_entity.id
_entity.type
_entity.pdbx_description
1 polymer ?
#
loop_
_entity_poly.entity_id
_entity_poly.type
_entity_poly.pdbx_seq_one_letter_code
_entity_poly.pdbx_strand_id
1 'polypeptide(L)'
;MATPVDTTNEISYASDDEAERSALREGRRSTSPSPERNVNQGGHGGITPLGPNGEILQKGAPQGSVENEFYERVRAAAYPHFTPVVPASYTADEVRAKLGDSLSPAQLDGLDDRQNIYIENITSGLDNSKTLDTKIGKSTTSYRENLEQHDKGKWAAGTKALKFAIGVDPATGSTFRGWRAVGGTDAGDSRLITGIQSQKILSKFSEDPAVWDQLITKMQDIRTAAHNSDIGFIASSVFSVTGTREGEQVVDAKLIDFAHVIDAAQPFKQSPSVSPDGSPRLGPAELEPGARPANRTDLTDLKNKYRAQFIEGMDALIGDATRVRGEKGRAQVAQFASMNPAPGVAQQSTSTAPQGKPYVPPKNTQGSAPGR
;
A
#
# COMPACT_ATOMS: atom_id res chain seq x y z
N MET A 1 -31.60 44.66 -11.05
CA MET A 1 -30.37 43.97 -11.53
C MET A 1 -29.55 43.65 -10.30
N ALA A 2 -29.45 42.37 -9.94
CA ALA A 2 -28.74 41.90 -8.75
C ALA A 2 -27.43 41.24 -9.19
N THR A 3 -26.32 41.69 -8.60
CA THR A 3 -24.97 41.14 -8.76
C THR A 3 -24.85 39.78 -8.05
N PRO A 4 -24.14 38.79 -8.62
CA PRO A 4 -23.89 37.53 -7.95
C PRO A 4 -22.77 37.66 -6.91
N VAL A 5 -22.98 37.03 -5.75
CA VAL A 5 -22.04 36.93 -4.64
C VAL A 5 -21.04 35.81 -4.93
N ASP A 6 -19.76 36.16 -4.93
CA ASP A 6 -18.63 35.25 -5.01
C ASP A 6 -18.54 34.45 -3.70
N THR A 7 -18.60 33.12 -3.77
CA THR A 7 -18.46 32.21 -2.62
C THR A 7 -17.28 31.28 -2.83
N THR A 8 -16.08 31.85 -2.81
CA THR A 8 -14.87 31.11 -2.48
C THR A 8 -14.86 30.84 -0.97
N ASN A 9 -15.44 29.72 -0.55
CA ASN A 9 -15.18 29.17 0.79
C ASN A 9 -13.76 28.59 0.79
N GLU A 10 -12.78 29.37 1.24
CA GLU A 10 -11.50 28.85 1.69
C GLU A 10 -11.74 27.91 2.87
N ILE A 11 -11.56 26.61 2.64
CA ILE A 11 -11.52 25.60 3.69
C ILE A 11 -10.19 25.78 4.42
N SER A 12 -10.24 26.45 5.57
CA SER A 12 -9.12 26.51 6.52
C SER A 12 -9.01 25.18 7.26
N TYR A 13 -7.87 24.51 7.16
CA TYR A 13 -7.59 23.25 7.84
C TYR A 13 -6.86 23.50 9.16
N ALA A 14 -7.21 22.71 10.18
CA ALA A 14 -6.49 22.68 11.45
C ALA A 14 -5.03 22.25 11.21
N SER A 15 -4.08 22.94 11.84
CA SER A 15 -2.67 22.60 11.74
C SER A 15 -2.38 21.23 12.38
N ASP A 16 -1.29 20.58 11.95
CA ASP A 16 -0.86 19.25 12.40
C ASP A 16 -0.90 19.07 13.94
N ASP A 17 -0.58 20.13 14.68
CA ASP A 17 -0.57 20.17 16.15
C ASP A 17 -1.97 20.09 16.80
N GLU A 18 -3.02 20.56 16.12
CA GLU A 18 -4.38 20.64 16.67
C GLU A 18 -5.15 19.33 16.49
N ALA A 19 -4.85 18.59 15.40
CA ALA A 19 -5.30 17.23 15.19
C ALA A 19 -4.63 16.23 16.16
N GLU A 20 -3.33 16.40 16.44
CA GLU A 20 -2.58 15.59 17.41
C GLU A 20 -3.11 15.75 18.85
N ARG A 21 -3.40 16.99 19.27
CA ARG A 21 -4.00 17.26 20.60
C ARG A 21 -5.41 16.70 20.75
N SER A 22 -6.18 16.65 19.67
CA SER A 22 -7.53 16.08 19.67
C SER A 22 -7.49 14.55 19.79
N ALA A 23 -6.53 13.89 19.13
CA ALA A 23 -6.34 12.44 19.21
C ALA A 23 -5.87 11.97 20.60
N LEU A 24 -5.05 12.77 21.30
CA LEU A 24 -4.62 12.47 22.68
C LEU A 24 -5.77 12.54 23.70
N ARG A 25 -6.82 13.34 23.43
CA ARG A 25 -7.99 13.47 24.32
C ARG A 25 -8.96 12.30 24.25
N GLU A 26 -9.01 11.55 23.14
CA GLU A 26 -9.97 10.46 22.93
C GLU A 26 -9.44 9.07 23.34
N GLY A 27 -8.39 9.02 24.15
CA GLY A 27 -7.75 7.79 24.62
C GLY A 27 -8.72 6.71 25.12
N ARG A 28 -8.94 5.68 24.28
CA ARG A 28 -9.38 4.35 24.71
C ARG A 28 -8.56 3.26 24.02
N ARG A 29 -7.51 2.85 24.77
CA ARG A 29 -6.87 1.54 24.87
C ARG A 29 -6.88 0.69 23.59
N SER A 30 -5.86 0.91 22.75
CA SER A 30 -5.29 -0.16 21.92
C SER A 30 -4.28 -0.91 22.78
N THR A 31 -4.48 -2.20 23.00
CA THR A 31 -3.45 -3.05 23.61
C THR A 31 -2.37 -3.32 22.57
N SER A 32 -1.35 -2.47 22.54
CA SER A 32 -0.11 -2.74 21.79
C SER A 32 0.56 -3.98 22.37
N PRO A 33 0.86 -5.04 21.58
CA PRO A 33 1.76 -6.09 22.02
C PRO A 33 3.22 -5.64 21.86
N SER A 34 4.05 -6.09 22.80
CA SER A 34 5.50 -5.94 22.89
C SER A 34 6.29 -6.43 21.66
N PRO A 35 7.59 -6.07 21.53
CA PRO A 35 8.39 -6.14 20.30
C PRO A 35 8.79 -7.54 19.81
N GLU A 36 8.17 -8.61 20.32
CA GLU A 36 8.59 -9.98 20.01
C GLU A 36 7.59 -10.63 19.04
N ARG A 37 8.07 -10.84 17.80
CA ARG A 37 7.40 -11.47 16.63
C ARG A 37 6.31 -10.64 15.95
N ASN A 38 6.72 -9.84 14.96
CA ASN A 38 5.90 -9.13 13.98
C ASN A 38 5.13 -10.08 13.02
N VAL A 39 4.15 -10.85 13.52
CA VAL A 39 3.28 -11.71 12.68
C VAL A 39 1.79 -11.31 12.75
N ASN A 40 1.44 -10.34 13.61
CA ASN A 40 0.05 -9.87 13.80
C ASN A 40 -0.20 -8.51 13.13
N GLN A 41 0.10 -8.37 11.83
CA GLN A 41 -0.22 -7.17 11.06
C GLN A 41 -1.25 -7.51 9.98
N GLY A 42 -2.51 -7.50 10.40
CA GLY A 42 -3.70 -7.74 9.58
C GLY A 42 -4.86 -7.94 10.54
N GLY A 43 -5.95 -7.20 10.40
CA GLY A 43 -7.09 -7.25 11.33
C GLY A 43 -7.94 -8.52 11.21
N HIS A 44 -7.33 -9.68 10.93
CA HIS A 44 -8.00 -10.97 10.70
C HIS A 44 -7.56 -11.93 11.81
N GLY A 45 -8.50 -12.74 12.32
CA GLY A 45 -8.26 -13.61 13.47
C GLY A 45 -7.01 -14.49 13.28
N GLY A 46 -6.08 -14.39 14.22
CA GLY A 46 -4.95 -15.29 14.46
C GLY A 46 -4.20 -15.79 13.23
N ILE A 47 -3.21 -15.03 12.75
CA ILE A 47 -2.20 -15.56 11.84
C ILE A 47 -1.23 -16.40 12.67
N THR A 48 -1.10 -17.68 12.33
CA THR A 48 -0.21 -18.61 13.05
C THR A 48 1.00 -18.94 12.19
N PRO A 49 2.23 -18.58 12.59
CA PRO A 49 3.43 -19.02 11.89
C PRO A 49 3.67 -20.51 12.15
N LEU A 50 4.01 -21.24 11.08
CA LEU A 50 4.31 -22.67 11.04
C LEU A 50 5.76 -22.89 10.58
N GLY A 51 6.41 -23.88 11.17
CA GLY A 51 7.81 -24.22 10.93
C GLY A 51 8.78 -23.52 11.90
N PRO A 52 10.05 -23.96 11.95
CA PRO A 52 11.02 -23.51 12.94
C PRO A 52 11.33 -22.01 12.82
N ASN A 53 11.30 -21.47 11.61
CA ASN A 53 11.49 -20.03 11.35
C ASN A 53 10.18 -19.32 10.97
N GLY A 54 9.05 -19.99 11.12
CA GLY A 54 7.74 -19.46 10.71
C GLY A 54 7.65 -19.27 9.20
N GLU A 55 8.17 -20.21 8.41
CA GLU A 55 8.27 -20.18 6.95
C GLU A 55 6.91 -20.08 6.26
N ILE A 56 5.86 -20.58 6.92
CA ILE A 56 4.49 -20.60 6.39
C ILE A 56 3.58 -19.91 7.41
N LEU A 57 2.71 -19.02 6.93
CA LEU A 57 1.61 -18.44 7.69
C LEU A 57 0.34 -19.24 7.45
N GLN A 58 -0.26 -19.74 8.52
CA GLN A 58 -1.63 -20.22 8.54
C GLN A 58 -2.57 -19.05 8.84
N LYS A 59 -3.48 -18.75 7.91
CA LYS A 59 -4.50 -17.69 8.04
C LYS A 59 -5.88 -18.31 7.94
N GLY A 60 -6.76 -17.99 8.88
CA GLY A 60 -8.15 -18.44 8.85
C GLY A 60 -8.88 -17.86 7.64
N ALA A 61 -9.30 -18.72 6.73
CA ALA A 61 -9.99 -18.38 5.49
C ALA A 61 -10.87 -19.59 5.08
N PRO A 62 -12.14 -19.63 5.52
CA PRO A 62 -13.02 -20.76 5.27
C PRO A 62 -13.19 -21.05 3.78
N GLN A 63 -13.46 -22.31 3.44
CA GLN A 63 -13.70 -22.75 2.07
C GLN A 63 -14.82 -21.94 1.42
N GLY A 64 -14.59 -21.49 0.20
CA GLY A 64 -15.52 -20.63 -0.53
C GLY A 64 -15.50 -19.16 -0.11
N SER A 65 -14.62 -18.76 0.81
CA SER A 65 -14.23 -17.35 0.96
C SER A 65 -13.43 -16.89 -0.27
N VAL A 66 -13.51 -15.60 -0.58
CA VAL A 66 -12.83 -15.02 -1.76
C VAL A 66 -11.32 -15.27 -1.69
N GLU A 67 -10.70 -15.10 -0.53
CA GLU A 67 -9.25 -15.25 -0.37
C GLU A 67 -8.81 -16.71 -0.51
N ASN A 68 -9.57 -17.66 0.04
CA ASN A 68 -9.31 -19.10 -0.12
C ASN A 68 -9.42 -19.51 -1.60
N GLU A 69 -10.51 -19.14 -2.27
CA GLU A 69 -10.69 -19.41 -3.71
C GLU A 69 -9.61 -18.74 -4.57
N PHE A 70 -9.19 -17.52 -4.24
CA PHE A 70 -8.12 -16.84 -4.97
C PHE A 70 -6.82 -17.65 -4.92
N TYR A 71 -6.39 -18.09 -3.74
CA TYR A 71 -5.17 -18.88 -3.61
C TYR A 71 -5.31 -20.29 -4.19
N GLU A 72 -6.48 -20.92 -4.12
CA GLU A 72 -6.76 -22.17 -4.87
C GLU A 72 -6.52 -21.99 -6.37
N ARG A 73 -7.02 -20.89 -6.94
CA ARG A 73 -6.84 -20.54 -8.37
C ARG A 73 -5.39 -20.21 -8.72
N VAL A 74 -4.66 -19.53 -7.83
CA VAL A 74 -3.21 -19.31 -8.00
C VAL A 74 -2.46 -20.64 -8.04
N ARG A 75 -2.74 -21.58 -7.13
CA ARG A 75 -2.13 -22.93 -7.13
C ARG A 75 -2.50 -23.72 -8.39
N ALA A 76 -3.71 -23.56 -8.90
CA ALA A 76 -4.16 -24.14 -10.15
C ALA A 76 -3.66 -23.41 -11.42
N ALA A 77 -2.75 -22.44 -11.28
CA ALA A 77 -2.18 -21.63 -12.35
C ALA A 77 -3.23 -20.86 -13.20
N ALA A 78 -4.42 -20.59 -12.65
CA ALA A 78 -5.45 -19.80 -13.32
C ALA A 78 -5.06 -18.32 -13.46
N TYR A 79 -4.16 -17.83 -12.61
CA TYR A 79 -3.63 -16.47 -12.65
C TYR A 79 -2.11 -16.45 -12.77
N PRO A 80 -1.53 -16.81 -13.94
CA PRO A 80 -0.08 -16.99 -14.08
C PRO A 80 0.72 -15.70 -13.84
N HIS A 81 0.11 -14.53 -14.06
CA HIS A 81 0.76 -13.25 -13.79
C HIS A 81 0.98 -12.98 -12.29
N PHE A 82 0.21 -13.62 -11.40
CA PHE A 82 0.31 -13.38 -9.97
C PHE A 82 1.30 -14.29 -9.26
N THR A 83 1.59 -15.48 -9.78
CA THR A 83 2.53 -16.44 -9.19
C THR A 83 3.86 -15.82 -8.70
N PRO A 84 4.54 -14.90 -9.44
CA PRO A 84 5.78 -14.31 -8.94
C PRO A 84 5.59 -13.21 -7.87
N VAL A 85 4.42 -12.59 -7.80
CA VAL A 85 4.19 -11.33 -7.05
C VAL A 85 3.27 -11.48 -5.84
N VAL A 86 2.68 -12.65 -5.62
CA VAL A 86 1.93 -12.99 -4.40
C VAL A 86 2.74 -13.99 -3.56
N PRO A 87 2.46 -14.13 -2.26
CA PRO A 87 3.08 -15.19 -1.45
C PRO A 87 2.77 -16.56 -2.06
N ALA A 88 3.76 -17.44 -2.11
CA ALA A 88 3.50 -18.82 -2.51
C ALA A 88 2.42 -19.43 -1.59
N SER A 89 1.51 -20.23 -2.15
CA SER A 89 0.45 -20.86 -1.38
C SER A 89 0.58 -22.37 -1.40
N TYR A 90 0.21 -23.00 -0.29
CA TYR A 90 0.33 -24.43 -0.04
C TYR A 90 -1.01 -25.02 0.36
N THR A 91 -1.21 -26.29 0.05
CA THR A 91 -2.23 -27.16 0.64
C THR A 91 -1.77 -27.71 1.98
N ALA A 92 -2.69 -28.15 2.83
CA ALA A 92 -2.39 -28.80 4.10
C ALA A 92 -1.43 -29.99 3.95
N ASP A 93 -1.57 -30.77 2.88
CA ASP A 93 -0.70 -31.90 2.59
C ASP A 93 0.72 -31.47 2.17
N GLU A 94 0.85 -30.38 1.39
CA GLU A 94 2.15 -29.80 1.08
C GLU A 94 2.84 -29.22 2.31
N VAL A 95 2.09 -28.58 3.21
CA VAL A 95 2.62 -28.11 4.51
C VAL A 95 3.10 -29.30 5.34
N ARG A 96 2.31 -30.38 5.42
CA ARG A 96 2.67 -31.62 6.13
C ARG A 96 3.92 -32.27 5.53
N ALA A 97 4.03 -32.32 4.21
CA ALA A 97 5.21 -32.87 3.54
C ALA A 97 6.46 -32.01 3.76
N LYS A 98 6.31 -30.67 3.79
CA LYS A 98 7.44 -29.73 3.90
C LYS A 98 7.92 -29.55 5.33
N LEU A 99 7.00 -29.51 6.30
CA LEU A 99 7.28 -29.13 7.68
C LEU A 99 6.95 -30.23 8.69
N GLY A 100 6.46 -31.39 8.27
CA GLY A 100 5.89 -32.43 9.15
C GLY A 100 6.73 -32.77 10.37
N ASP A 101 8.03 -32.99 10.17
CA ASP A 101 8.97 -33.34 11.26
C ASP A 101 9.23 -32.18 12.24
N SER A 102 8.93 -30.95 11.83
CA SER A 102 9.11 -29.73 12.62
C SER A 102 7.83 -29.23 13.30
N LEU A 103 6.67 -29.83 13.02
CA LEU A 103 5.39 -29.41 13.57
C LEU A 103 5.00 -30.26 14.78
N SER A 104 4.42 -29.62 15.80
CA SER A 104 3.80 -30.35 16.90
C SER A 104 2.57 -31.14 16.43
N PRO A 105 2.17 -32.22 17.13
CA PRO A 105 0.94 -32.95 16.80
C PRO A 105 -0.29 -32.06 16.69
N ALA A 106 -0.45 -31.09 17.60
CA ALA A 106 -1.57 -30.15 17.57
C ALA A 106 -1.57 -29.24 16.32
N GLN A 107 -0.39 -28.85 15.83
CA GLN A 107 -0.28 -28.10 14.58
C GLN A 107 -0.62 -28.97 13.37
N LEU A 108 -0.19 -30.24 13.36
CA LEU A 108 -0.52 -31.21 12.30
C LEU A 108 -2.01 -31.51 12.21
N ASP A 109 -2.68 -31.64 13.37
CA ASP A 109 -4.13 -31.84 13.48
C ASP A 109 -4.92 -30.58 13.11
N GLY A 110 -4.32 -29.40 13.30
CA GLY A 110 -4.88 -28.11 12.91
C GLY A 110 -4.73 -27.77 11.43
N LEU A 111 -4.07 -28.64 10.62
CA LEU A 111 -3.96 -28.46 9.18
C LEU A 111 -5.28 -28.88 8.49
N ASP A 112 -6.03 -27.89 8.00
CA ASP A 112 -7.32 -28.08 7.32
C ASP A 112 -7.53 -27.00 6.25
N ASP A 113 -7.45 -27.41 4.98
CA ASP A 113 -7.69 -26.56 3.80
C ASP A 113 -9.13 -26.04 3.73
N ARG A 114 -10.06 -26.61 4.49
CA ARG A 114 -11.45 -26.13 4.56
C ARG A 114 -11.61 -24.89 5.43
N GLN A 115 -10.67 -24.64 6.33
CA GLN A 115 -10.75 -23.55 7.30
C GLN A 115 -9.62 -22.53 7.13
N ASN A 116 -8.52 -22.93 6.48
CA ASN A 116 -7.31 -22.14 6.43
C ASN A 116 -6.77 -22.02 5.00
N ILE A 117 -5.99 -20.97 4.80
CA ILE A 117 -4.97 -20.93 3.76
C ILE A 117 -3.58 -20.97 4.39
N TYR A 118 -2.66 -21.56 3.66
CA TYR A 118 -1.24 -21.61 4.01
C TYR A 118 -0.48 -20.81 2.97
N ILE A 119 0.21 -19.76 3.40
CA ILE A 119 0.94 -18.85 2.52
C ILE A 119 2.36 -18.65 3.02
N GLU A 120 3.27 -18.39 2.10
CA GLU A 120 4.66 -18.07 2.40
C GLU A 120 4.76 -16.87 3.36
N ASN A 121 5.62 -17.00 4.36
CA ASN A 121 6.05 -15.87 5.17
C ASN A 121 7.32 -15.26 4.59
N ILE A 122 7.20 -14.15 3.86
CA ILE A 122 8.37 -13.46 3.27
C ILE A 122 9.29 -12.83 4.33
N THR A 123 8.90 -12.79 5.60
CA THR A 123 9.74 -12.33 6.72
C THR A 123 10.52 -13.46 7.40
N SER A 124 10.25 -14.71 7.05
CA SER A 124 10.82 -15.87 7.74
C SER A 124 12.35 -15.87 7.66
N GLY A 125 13.01 -16.12 8.79
CA GLY A 125 14.47 -16.21 8.86
C GLY A 125 15.20 -14.93 8.43
N LEU A 126 14.55 -13.75 8.53
CA LEU A 126 15.21 -12.47 8.38
C LEU A 126 15.60 -11.91 9.75
N ASP A 127 16.85 -11.48 9.87
CA ASP A 127 17.34 -10.71 11.00
C ASP A 127 17.14 -9.21 10.74
N ASN A 128 16.88 -8.45 11.82
CA ASN A 128 16.68 -7.00 11.79
C ASN A 128 15.66 -6.53 10.74
N SER A 129 14.62 -7.34 10.50
CA SER A 129 13.66 -7.08 9.43
C SER A 129 12.87 -5.80 9.67
N LYS A 130 12.77 -4.96 8.65
CA LYS A 130 11.78 -3.89 8.55
C LYS A 130 10.65 -4.30 7.62
N THR A 131 9.42 -4.05 8.05
CA THR A 131 8.21 -4.35 7.27
C THR A 131 7.38 -3.10 7.05
N LEU A 132 6.66 -3.08 5.93
CA LEU A 132 5.72 -2.03 5.59
C LEU A 132 4.52 -2.64 4.86
N ASP A 133 3.34 -2.54 5.49
CA ASP A 133 2.07 -2.89 4.87
C ASP A 133 1.43 -1.63 4.28
N THR A 134 1.33 -1.61 2.96
CA THR A 134 0.79 -0.48 2.20
C THR A 134 -0.49 -0.87 1.48
N LYS A 135 -1.62 -0.35 1.96
CA LYS A 135 -2.92 -0.54 1.30
C LYS A 135 -3.02 0.32 0.06
N ILE A 136 -3.48 -0.28 -1.04
CA ILE A 136 -3.57 0.35 -2.36
C ILE A 136 -5.03 0.64 -2.72
N GLY A 137 -5.26 1.77 -3.36
CA GLY A 137 -6.55 2.23 -3.88
C GLY A 137 -7.14 3.42 -3.12
N LYS A 138 -7.96 4.20 -3.82
CA LYS A 138 -8.67 5.39 -3.29
C LYS A 138 -9.88 5.03 -2.43
N SER A 139 -10.41 3.81 -2.55
CA SER A 139 -11.56 3.34 -1.81
C SER A 139 -11.23 1.98 -1.19
N THR A 140 -11.19 1.93 0.13
CA THR A 140 -10.72 0.75 0.88
C THR A 140 -11.84 -0.05 1.53
N THR A 141 -13.10 0.31 1.27
CA THR A 141 -14.27 -0.39 1.80
C THR A 141 -15.00 -1.06 0.64
N SER A 142 -15.16 -2.39 0.71
CA SER A 142 -16.06 -3.10 -0.19
C SER A 142 -17.50 -2.90 0.29
N TYR A 143 -18.45 -2.85 -0.65
CA TYR A 143 -19.85 -2.68 -0.32
C TYR A 143 -20.42 -3.86 0.53
N ARG A 144 -19.78 -5.05 0.53
CA ARG A 144 -20.11 -6.16 1.44
C ARG A 144 -19.74 -5.91 2.91
N GLU A 145 -18.67 -5.18 3.21
CA GLU A 145 -18.39 -4.73 4.59
C GLU A 145 -19.49 -3.81 5.13
N ASN A 146 -20.18 -3.07 4.26
CA ASN A 146 -21.32 -2.24 4.64
C ASN A 146 -22.58 -3.09 4.90
N LEU A 147 -22.74 -4.24 4.24
CA LEU A 147 -23.92 -5.11 4.34
C LEU A 147 -23.88 -6.11 5.50
N GLU A 148 -22.75 -6.78 5.75
CA GLU A 148 -22.60 -7.66 6.93
C GLU A 148 -22.80 -6.91 8.26
N GLN A 149 -22.70 -5.57 8.22
CA GLN A 149 -23.04 -4.71 9.34
C GLN A 149 -24.47 -4.16 9.30
N HIS A 150 -25.12 -4.12 8.13
CA HIS A 150 -26.55 -3.81 8.02
C HIS A 150 -27.40 -4.84 8.77
N ASP A 151 -27.00 -6.12 8.74
CA ASP A 151 -27.61 -7.19 9.53
C ASP A 151 -27.34 -7.08 11.05
N LYS A 152 -26.33 -6.29 11.47
CA LYS A 152 -26.00 -6.05 12.90
C LYS A 152 -26.52 -4.72 13.44
N GLY A 153 -27.32 -3.98 12.67
CA GLY A 153 -28.01 -2.77 13.11
C GLY A 153 -27.70 -1.55 12.26
N LYS A 154 -28.76 -0.98 11.67
CA LYS A 154 -28.79 0.15 10.71
C LYS A 154 -28.00 1.42 11.13
N TRP A 155 -27.57 1.54 12.38
CA TRP A 155 -26.83 2.70 12.89
C TRP A 155 -25.30 2.56 12.84
N ALA A 156 -24.76 1.34 12.93
CA ALA A 156 -23.31 1.11 13.00
C ALA A 156 -22.64 1.03 11.61
N ALA A 157 -23.33 0.46 10.61
CA ALA A 157 -22.86 0.38 9.23
C ALA A 157 -22.72 1.77 8.57
N GLY A 158 -23.73 2.63 8.79
CA GLY A 158 -23.71 4.01 8.31
C GLY A 158 -22.58 4.82 8.93
N THR A 159 -22.28 4.64 10.21
CA THR A 159 -21.17 5.35 10.86
C THR A 159 -19.79 4.84 10.44
N LYS A 160 -19.59 3.54 10.15
CA LYS A 160 -18.28 3.04 9.66
C LYS A 160 -18.01 3.47 8.21
N ALA A 161 -18.99 3.36 7.31
CA ALA A 161 -18.86 3.83 5.92
C ALA A 161 -18.62 5.34 5.86
N LEU A 162 -19.38 6.11 6.65
CA LEU A 162 -19.19 7.55 6.80
C LEU A 162 -17.85 7.87 7.47
N LYS A 163 -17.41 7.10 8.47
CA LYS A 163 -16.12 7.28 9.13
C LYS A 163 -14.94 6.98 8.20
N PHE A 164 -15.03 6.00 7.30
CA PHE A 164 -13.98 5.75 6.31
C PHE A 164 -14.02 6.77 5.16
N ALA A 165 -15.21 7.06 4.61
CA ALA A 165 -15.36 7.97 3.47
C ALA A 165 -15.19 9.46 3.83
N ILE A 166 -15.56 9.87 5.05
CA ILE A 166 -15.51 11.27 5.50
C ILE A 166 -14.35 11.51 6.48
N GLY A 167 -13.89 10.47 7.21
CA GLY A 167 -12.85 10.60 8.23
C GLY A 167 -11.50 10.00 7.85
N VAL A 168 -11.42 8.68 7.67
CA VAL A 168 -10.13 7.96 7.61
C VAL A 168 -9.48 8.04 6.22
N ASP A 169 -10.19 7.78 5.11
CA ASP A 169 -9.58 7.79 3.78
C ASP A 169 -9.14 9.22 3.36
N PRO A 170 -9.90 10.30 3.66
CA PRO A 170 -9.44 11.67 3.50
C PRO A 170 -8.32 12.07 4.49
N ALA A 171 -8.44 11.78 5.79
CA ALA A 171 -7.42 12.20 6.77
C ALA A 171 -6.09 11.45 6.61
N THR A 172 -6.11 10.19 6.15
CA THR A 172 -4.89 9.43 5.84
C THR A 172 -4.29 9.77 4.47
N GLY A 173 -4.96 10.63 3.69
CA GLY A 173 -4.54 11.00 2.34
C GLY A 173 -4.74 9.91 1.28
N SER A 174 -5.31 8.75 1.64
CA SER A 174 -5.53 7.61 0.72
C SER A 174 -6.43 7.98 -0.47
N THR A 175 -7.45 8.82 -0.25
CA THR A 175 -8.36 9.28 -1.32
C THR A 175 -7.63 10.12 -2.38
N PHE A 176 -6.60 10.86 -1.99
CA PHE A 176 -5.84 11.76 -2.86
C PHE A 176 -4.59 11.10 -3.44
N ARG A 177 -3.90 10.28 -2.65
CA ARG A 177 -2.64 9.62 -3.01
C ARG A 177 -2.84 8.26 -3.68
N GLY A 178 -3.97 7.61 -3.46
CA GLY A 178 -4.23 6.26 -3.97
C GLY A 178 -3.51 5.15 -3.19
N TRP A 179 -2.80 5.45 -2.11
CA TRP A 179 -2.21 4.47 -1.20
C TRP A 179 -2.07 5.03 0.23
N ARG A 180 -1.96 4.15 1.23
CA ARG A 180 -1.57 4.50 2.61
C ARG A 180 -0.86 3.36 3.33
N ALA A 181 0.01 3.69 4.26
CA ALA A 181 0.55 2.74 5.24
C ALA A 181 -0.56 2.33 6.21
N VAL A 182 -0.63 1.03 6.55
CA VAL A 182 -1.60 0.49 7.51
C VAL A 182 -0.95 -0.32 8.63
N GLY A 183 0.34 -0.65 8.49
CA GLY A 183 1.15 -1.34 9.48
C GLY A 183 2.62 -1.35 9.05
N GLY A 184 3.50 -1.80 9.96
CA GLY A 184 4.93 -1.95 9.70
C GLY A 184 5.77 -1.71 10.95
N THR A 185 7.09 -1.76 10.81
CA THR A 185 8.05 -1.54 11.89
C THR A 185 7.98 -0.12 12.46
N ASP A 186 7.72 0.88 11.62
CA ASP A 186 7.64 2.30 11.99
C ASP A 186 6.18 2.81 12.08
N ALA A 187 5.20 1.92 12.19
CA ALA A 187 3.80 2.28 12.30
C ALA A 187 3.49 2.94 13.67
N GLY A 188 2.53 3.86 13.68
CA GLY A 188 2.09 4.53 14.91
C GLY A 188 1.09 3.68 15.72
N ASP A 189 0.77 4.15 16.92
CA ASP A 189 -0.11 3.45 17.88
C ASP A 189 -1.55 3.22 17.40
N SER A 190 -1.95 3.85 16.28
CA SER A 190 -3.23 3.61 15.63
C SER A 190 -3.12 3.59 14.11
N ARG A 191 -4.08 2.91 13.47
CA ARG A 191 -4.21 2.86 12.00
C ARG A 191 -4.41 4.25 11.39
N LEU A 192 -5.09 5.15 12.11
CA LEU A 192 -5.32 6.52 11.64
C LEU A 192 -4.00 7.31 11.63
N ILE A 193 -3.23 7.26 12.73
CA ILE A 193 -1.91 7.91 12.83
C ILE A 193 -0.97 7.33 11.76
N THR A 194 -0.94 6.01 11.63
CA THR A 194 -0.13 5.32 10.62
C THR A 194 -0.47 5.81 9.20
N GLY A 195 -1.75 5.89 8.88
CA GLY A 195 -2.18 6.40 7.58
C GLY A 195 -1.82 7.87 7.35
N ILE A 196 -2.01 8.75 8.34
CA ILE A 196 -1.59 10.17 8.26
C ILE A 196 -0.08 10.28 7.99
N GLN A 197 0.71 9.46 8.71
CA GLN A 197 2.17 9.48 8.64
C GLN A 197 2.75 8.66 7.47
N SER A 198 1.93 8.21 6.52
CA SER A 198 2.35 7.29 5.45
C SER A 198 3.63 7.72 4.71
N GLN A 199 3.81 9.01 4.38
CA GLN A 199 5.04 9.48 3.72
C GLN A 199 6.28 9.38 4.63
N LYS A 200 6.10 9.71 5.91
CA LYS A 200 7.16 9.66 6.92
C LYS A 200 7.57 8.20 7.18
N ILE A 201 6.59 7.30 7.26
CA ILE A 201 6.82 5.86 7.43
C ILE A 201 7.55 5.30 6.21
N LEU A 202 7.08 5.63 5.00
CA LEU A 202 7.77 5.24 3.77
C LEU A 202 9.23 5.74 3.78
N SER A 203 9.46 7.03 4.05
CA SER A 203 10.81 7.62 4.11
C SER A 203 11.77 6.95 5.11
N LYS A 204 11.25 6.40 6.21
CA LYS A 204 12.02 5.70 7.27
C LYS A 204 12.28 4.23 6.97
N PHE A 205 11.59 3.65 5.99
CA PHE A 205 11.68 2.23 5.69
C PHE A 205 13.13 1.79 5.41
N SER A 206 13.88 2.56 4.63
CA SER A 206 15.32 2.34 4.44
C SER A 206 16.08 3.64 4.22
N GLU A 207 17.29 3.72 4.77
CA GLU A 207 18.27 4.77 4.45
C GLU A 207 19.13 4.41 3.23
N ASP A 208 19.18 3.13 2.86
CA ASP A 208 19.98 2.64 1.73
C ASP A 208 19.21 2.78 0.39
N PRO A 209 19.71 3.57 -0.57
CA PRO A 209 19.10 3.71 -1.90
C PRO A 209 19.02 2.38 -2.67
N ALA A 210 19.93 1.42 -2.44
CA ALA A 210 19.93 0.14 -3.13
C ALA A 210 18.74 -0.74 -2.72
N VAL A 211 18.28 -0.63 -1.46
CA VAL A 211 17.03 -1.27 -1.00
C VAL A 211 15.84 -0.70 -1.76
N TRP A 212 15.81 0.62 -1.97
CA TRP A 212 14.76 1.26 -2.73
C TRP A 212 14.74 0.86 -4.20
N ASP A 213 15.91 0.74 -4.83
CA ASP A 213 16.01 0.28 -6.22
C ASP A 213 15.36 -1.11 -6.40
N GLN A 214 15.69 -2.06 -5.52
CA GLN A 214 15.08 -3.40 -5.53
C GLN A 214 13.58 -3.35 -5.25
N LEU A 215 13.16 -2.58 -4.24
CA LEU A 215 11.76 -2.49 -3.85
C LEU A 215 10.89 -1.89 -4.98
N ILE A 216 11.38 -0.86 -5.66
CA ILE A 216 10.71 -0.24 -6.80
C ILE A 216 10.53 -1.26 -7.93
N THR A 217 11.54 -2.08 -8.24
CA THR A 217 11.40 -3.16 -9.23
C THR A 217 10.30 -4.15 -8.83
N LYS A 218 10.25 -4.60 -7.57
CA LYS A 218 9.19 -5.50 -7.09
C LYS A 218 7.79 -4.86 -7.17
N MET A 219 7.68 -3.57 -6.85
CA MET A 219 6.42 -2.83 -7.00
C MET A 219 6.00 -2.70 -8.47
N GLN A 220 6.96 -2.52 -9.39
CA GLN A 220 6.70 -2.50 -10.84
C GLN A 220 6.23 -3.87 -11.34
N ASP A 221 6.79 -4.97 -10.81
CA ASP A 221 6.34 -6.33 -11.13
C ASP A 221 4.88 -6.54 -10.67
N ILE A 222 4.55 -6.15 -9.44
CA ILE A 222 3.16 -6.20 -8.91
C ILE A 222 2.20 -5.38 -9.79
N ARG A 223 2.60 -4.15 -10.13
CA ARG A 223 1.82 -3.25 -10.99
C ARG A 223 1.61 -3.83 -12.37
N THR A 224 2.63 -4.46 -12.95
CA THR A 224 2.55 -5.13 -14.26
C THR A 224 1.66 -6.37 -14.20
N ALA A 225 1.75 -7.18 -13.13
CA ALA A 225 0.88 -8.33 -12.94
C ALA A 225 -0.60 -7.91 -12.83
N ALA A 226 -0.91 -6.89 -12.02
CA ALA A 226 -2.26 -6.34 -11.93
C ALA A 226 -2.75 -5.76 -13.26
N HIS A 227 -1.86 -5.08 -14.02
CA HIS A 227 -2.17 -4.57 -15.34
C HIS A 227 -2.42 -5.68 -16.36
N ASN A 228 -1.75 -6.82 -16.27
CA ASN A 228 -1.95 -7.90 -17.24
C ASN A 228 -3.04 -8.89 -16.80
N SER A 229 -3.54 -8.76 -15.58
CA SER A 229 -4.66 -9.53 -15.06
C SER A 229 -6.02 -8.97 -15.48
N ASP A 230 -7.05 -9.82 -15.40
CA ASP A 230 -8.45 -9.38 -15.43
C ASP A 230 -9.08 -9.35 -14.02
N ILE A 231 -8.30 -8.93 -13.01
CA ILE A 231 -8.73 -8.87 -11.61
C ILE A 231 -8.83 -7.43 -11.11
N GLY A 232 -9.89 -7.12 -10.38
CA GLY A 232 -10.07 -5.87 -9.62
C GLY A 232 -9.68 -6.06 -8.16
N PHE A 233 -9.04 -5.06 -7.56
CA PHE A 233 -8.53 -5.12 -6.18
C PHE A 233 -9.24 -4.12 -5.28
N ILE A 234 -9.77 -4.60 -4.16
CA ILE A 234 -10.33 -3.74 -3.11
C ILE A 234 -9.59 -4.04 -1.82
N ALA A 235 -9.05 -2.98 -1.20
CA ALA A 235 -8.38 -3.04 0.09
C ALA A 235 -7.18 -4.00 0.17
N SER A 236 -6.66 -4.47 -0.96
CA SER A 236 -5.42 -5.24 -1.05
C SER A 236 -4.21 -4.36 -0.74
N SER A 237 -3.14 -5.01 -0.31
CA SER A 237 -1.93 -4.35 0.16
C SER A 237 -0.68 -4.83 -0.57
N VAL A 238 0.31 -3.96 -0.71
CA VAL A 238 1.70 -4.34 -0.96
C VAL A 238 2.41 -4.45 0.39
N PHE A 239 2.82 -5.66 0.73
CA PHE A 239 3.64 -5.94 1.90
C PHE A 239 5.10 -5.98 1.49
N SER A 240 5.87 -5.01 1.99
CA SER A 240 7.28 -4.83 1.69
C SER A 240 8.13 -5.25 2.88
N VAL A 241 9.26 -5.88 2.62
CA VAL A 241 10.21 -6.31 3.64
C VAL A 241 11.65 -6.06 3.21
N THR A 242 12.48 -5.68 4.17
CA THR A 242 13.93 -5.66 4.04
C THR A 242 14.57 -6.18 5.31
N GLY A 243 15.66 -6.93 5.23
CA GLY A 243 16.37 -7.49 6.37
C GLY A 243 17.58 -8.27 5.93
N THR A 244 18.30 -8.91 6.85
CA THR A 244 19.46 -9.71 6.50
C THR A 244 19.19 -11.20 6.65
N ARG A 245 19.72 -12.02 5.74
CA ARG A 245 19.76 -13.48 5.87
C ARG A 245 21.15 -13.96 5.53
N GLU A 246 21.76 -14.75 6.42
CA GLU A 246 23.13 -15.26 6.23
C GLU A 246 24.15 -14.13 5.96
N GLY A 247 23.91 -12.93 6.51
CA GLY A 247 24.76 -11.75 6.31
C GLY A 247 24.48 -10.96 5.03
N GLU A 248 23.59 -11.44 4.15
CA GLU A 248 23.22 -10.75 2.92
C GLU A 248 21.93 -9.94 3.07
N GLN A 249 21.89 -8.77 2.43
CA GLN A 249 20.69 -7.91 2.39
C GLN A 249 19.63 -8.54 1.48
N VAL A 250 18.47 -8.86 2.07
CA VAL A 250 17.29 -9.35 1.37
C VAL A 250 16.25 -8.24 1.30
N VAL A 251 15.63 -8.08 0.13
CA VAL A 251 14.53 -7.14 -0.12
C VAL A 251 13.46 -7.86 -0.91
N ASP A 252 12.21 -7.80 -0.45
CA ASP A 252 11.09 -8.37 -1.19
C ASP A 252 9.81 -7.53 -1.01
N ALA A 253 8.87 -7.70 -1.94
CA ALA A 253 7.53 -7.18 -1.79
C ALA A 253 6.50 -8.08 -2.48
N LYS A 254 5.37 -8.29 -1.81
CA LYS A 254 4.28 -9.12 -2.31
C LYS A 254 2.94 -8.40 -2.22
N LEU A 255 2.07 -8.67 -3.19
CA LEU A 255 0.66 -8.32 -3.12
C LEU A 255 -0.06 -9.30 -2.20
N ILE A 256 -0.81 -8.79 -1.23
CA ILE A 256 -1.51 -9.55 -0.20
C ILE A 256 -2.95 -9.04 0.01
N ASP A 257 -3.68 -9.73 0.88
CA ASP A 257 -5.07 -9.45 1.27
C ASP A 257 -6.06 -9.48 0.10
N PHE A 258 -6.46 -10.70 -0.25
CA PHE A 258 -7.35 -10.98 -1.39
C PHE A 258 -8.82 -11.22 -0.99
N ALA A 259 -9.22 -10.84 0.23
CA ALA A 259 -10.59 -11.07 0.71
C ALA A 259 -11.68 -10.34 -0.10
N HIS A 260 -11.31 -9.35 -0.91
CA HIS A 260 -12.25 -8.52 -1.67
C HIS A 260 -11.86 -8.33 -3.15
N VAL A 261 -11.07 -9.24 -3.73
CA VAL A 261 -10.81 -9.20 -5.17
C VAL A 261 -12.07 -9.52 -5.98
N ILE A 262 -12.08 -9.04 -7.23
CA ILE A 262 -13.17 -9.23 -8.18
C ILE A 262 -12.62 -9.87 -9.44
N ASP A 263 -13.23 -10.98 -9.85
CA ASP A 263 -13.04 -11.60 -11.16
C ASP A 263 -14.38 -11.60 -11.90
N ALA A 264 -14.50 -10.83 -12.98
CA ALA A 264 -15.76 -10.73 -13.72
C ALA A 264 -15.96 -11.89 -14.71
N ALA A 265 -14.87 -12.56 -15.11
CA ALA A 265 -14.90 -13.69 -16.04
C ALA A 265 -15.27 -14.98 -15.30
N GLN A 266 -14.73 -15.16 -14.10
CA GLN A 266 -14.99 -16.27 -13.20
C GLN A 266 -15.30 -15.74 -11.78
N PRO A 267 -16.51 -15.24 -11.50
CA PRO A 267 -16.85 -14.71 -10.19
C PRO A 267 -16.55 -15.68 -9.04
N PHE A 268 -15.98 -15.18 -7.95
CA PHE A 268 -15.85 -15.91 -6.69
C PHE A 268 -17.22 -16.18 -6.10
N LYS A 269 -17.41 -17.30 -5.38
CA LYS A 269 -18.71 -17.63 -4.75
C LYS A 269 -19.18 -16.54 -3.80
N GLN A 270 -18.23 -15.84 -3.18
CA GLN A 270 -18.47 -14.73 -2.27
C GLN A 270 -18.00 -13.37 -2.84
N SER A 271 -18.08 -13.17 -4.17
CA SER A 271 -17.73 -11.88 -4.80
C SER A 271 -18.42 -10.66 -4.14
N PRO A 272 -17.76 -9.49 -4.04
CA PRO A 272 -18.37 -8.23 -3.62
C PRO A 272 -19.61 -7.88 -4.47
N SER A 273 -20.71 -7.43 -3.85
CA SER A 273 -21.88 -6.91 -4.57
C SER A 273 -21.69 -5.47 -5.01
N VAL A 274 -22.38 -5.10 -6.09
CA VAL A 274 -22.63 -3.70 -6.51
C VAL A 274 -23.93 -3.10 -5.94
N SER A 275 -24.87 -3.92 -5.42
CA SER A 275 -26.27 -3.47 -5.21
C SER A 275 -26.69 -3.34 -3.74
N PRO A 276 -27.50 -2.33 -3.36
CA PRO A 276 -28.15 -2.10 -2.05
C PRO A 276 -28.63 -3.33 -1.25
N ASP A 277 -28.90 -4.44 -1.94
CA ASP A 277 -29.66 -5.58 -1.47
C ASP A 277 -28.82 -6.85 -1.22
N GLY A 278 -27.50 -6.74 -1.10
CA GLY A 278 -26.64 -7.90 -0.86
C GLY A 278 -26.00 -8.41 -2.14
N SER A 279 -24.93 -9.19 -1.97
CA SER A 279 -24.25 -9.95 -3.04
C SER A 279 -25.22 -10.56 -4.03
N PRO A 280 -24.90 -10.62 -5.34
CA PRO A 280 -25.62 -11.54 -6.20
C PRO A 280 -25.37 -12.94 -5.63
N ARG A 281 -26.34 -13.47 -4.88
CA ARG A 281 -26.43 -14.89 -4.61
C ARG A 281 -26.72 -15.48 -5.98
N LEU A 282 -25.72 -16.12 -6.59
CA LEU A 282 -25.94 -16.96 -7.76
C LEU A 282 -26.97 -18.02 -7.34
N GLY A 283 -28.22 -17.79 -7.69
CA GLY A 283 -29.31 -18.72 -7.41
C GLY A 283 -29.20 -19.92 -8.35
N PRO A 284 -29.85 -21.05 -8.04
CA PRO A 284 -29.80 -22.25 -8.88
C PRO A 284 -30.28 -22.03 -10.33
N ALA A 285 -31.03 -20.96 -10.60
CA ALA A 285 -31.48 -20.60 -11.96
C ALA A 285 -30.38 -19.98 -12.85
N GLU A 286 -29.25 -19.54 -12.28
CA GLU A 286 -28.12 -18.93 -13.03
C GLU A 286 -27.04 -19.96 -13.41
N LEU A 287 -27.27 -21.24 -13.12
CA LEU A 287 -26.43 -22.38 -13.53
C LEU A 287 -26.85 -23.00 -14.88
N GLU A 288 -27.91 -22.47 -15.51
CA GLU A 288 -28.38 -22.91 -16.83
C GLU A 288 -27.44 -22.39 -17.95
N PRO A 289 -26.98 -23.25 -18.89
CA PRO A 289 -26.13 -22.82 -20.00
C PRO A 289 -26.93 -21.93 -20.97
N GLY A 290 -26.85 -20.60 -20.81
CA GLY A 290 -27.47 -19.64 -21.72
C GLY A 290 -28.12 -18.41 -21.07
N ALA A 291 -28.27 -18.39 -19.74
CA ALA A 291 -28.72 -17.18 -19.05
C ALA A 291 -27.62 -16.12 -19.07
N ARG A 292 -27.83 -14.98 -19.76
CA ARG A 292 -26.97 -13.80 -19.60
C ARG A 292 -27.25 -13.21 -18.22
N PRO A 293 -26.30 -13.20 -17.27
CA PRO A 293 -26.56 -12.62 -15.97
C PRO A 293 -26.74 -11.11 -16.14
N ALA A 294 -27.89 -10.57 -15.70
CA ALA A 294 -28.08 -9.12 -15.62
C ALA A 294 -26.96 -8.43 -14.81
N ASN A 295 -26.26 -9.18 -13.96
CA ASN A 295 -25.19 -8.74 -13.06
C ASN A 295 -23.76 -8.78 -13.65
N ARG A 296 -23.55 -9.31 -14.86
CA ARG A 296 -22.18 -9.48 -15.42
C ARG A 296 -21.58 -8.17 -15.95
N THR A 297 -22.41 -7.29 -16.49
CA THR A 297 -22.00 -5.95 -16.94
C THR A 297 -21.53 -5.13 -15.75
N ASP A 298 -22.28 -5.16 -14.64
CA ASP A 298 -21.93 -4.41 -13.42
C ASP A 298 -20.65 -4.93 -12.74
N LEU A 299 -20.43 -6.25 -12.70
CA LEU A 299 -19.19 -6.82 -12.18
C LEU A 299 -17.97 -6.48 -13.05
N THR A 300 -18.15 -6.41 -14.38
CA THR A 300 -17.09 -6.02 -15.32
C THR A 300 -16.68 -4.57 -15.09
N ASP A 301 -17.65 -3.67 -14.94
CA ASP A 301 -17.40 -2.25 -14.67
C ASP A 301 -16.78 -2.04 -13.29
N LEU A 302 -17.27 -2.77 -12.27
CA LEU A 302 -16.71 -2.70 -10.91
C LEU A 302 -15.25 -3.19 -10.89
N LYS A 303 -14.98 -4.34 -11.52
CA LYS A 303 -13.62 -4.88 -11.68
C LYS A 303 -12.73 -3.88 -12.40
N ASN A 304 -13.16 -3.33 -13.54
CA ASN A 304 -12.40 -2.34 -14.31
C ASN A 304 -12.08 -1.10 -13.47
N LYS A 305 -13.07 -0.56 -12.74
CA LYS A 305 -12.91 0.58 -11.84
C LYS A 305 -11.86 0.32 -10.78
N TYR A 306 -11.95 -0.79 -10.05
CA TYR A 306 -11.02 -1.09 -8.95
C TYR A 306 -9.64 -1.51 -9.44
N ARG A 307 -9.54 -2.15 -10.61
CA ARG A 307 -8.26 -2.39 -11.27
C ARG A 307 -7.59 -1.06 -11.64
N ALA A 308 -8.31 -0.13 -12.26
CA ALA A 308 -7.77 1.19 -12.61
C ALA A 308 -7.30 1.96 -11.35
N GLN A 309 -8.11 1.99 -10.29
CA GLN A 309 -7.73 2.63 -9.02
C GLN A 309 -6.50 1.98 -8.38
N PHE A 310 -6.37 0.65 -8.47
CA PHE A 310 -5.20 -0.05 -7.95
C PHE A 310 -3.94 0.32 -8.74
N ILE A 311 -4.01 0.36 -10.08
CA ILE A 311 -2.89 0.76 -10.92
C ILE A 311 -2.46 2.21 -10.65
N GLU A 312 -3.41 3.14 -10.55
CA GLU A 312 -3.11 4.54 -10.16
C GLU A 312 -2.45 4.62 -8.79
N GLY A 313 -2.93 3.84 -7.82
CA GLY A 313 -2.35 3.77 -6.48
C GLY A 313 -0.93 3.21 -6.46
N MET A 314 -0.66 2.17 -7.25
CA MET A 314 0.68 1.63 -7.45
C MET A 314 1.61 2.63 -8.11
N ASP A 315 1.16 3.34 -9.15
CA ASP A 315 1.95 4.36 -9.84
C ASP A 315 2.34 5.49 -8.88
N ALA A 316 1.41 5.92 -8.01
CA ALA A 316 1.68 6.91 -6.98
C ALA A 316 2.66 6.40 -5.91
N LEU A 317 2.51 5.16 -5.44
CA LEU A 317 3.43 4.54 -4.47
C LEU A 317 4.85 4.43 -5.04
N ILE A 318 4.98 3.96 -6.28
CA ILE A 318 6.26 3.86 -7.00
C ILE A 318 6.88 5.24 -7.17
N GLY A 319 6.08 6.25 -7.53
CA GLY A 319 6.54 7.64 -7.64
C GLY A 319 7.10 8.18 -6.31
N ASP A 320 6.41 7.94 -5.21
CA ASP A 320 6.87 8.33 -3.87
C ASP A 320 8.13 7.58 -3.43
N ALA A 321 8.19 6.26 -3.66
CA ALA A 321 9.38 5.46 -3.38
C ALA A 321 10.60 5.94 -4.20
N THR A 322 10.39 6.28 -5.47
CA THR A 322 11.42 6.84 -6.36
C THR A 322 11.93 8.19 -5.86
N ARG A 323 11.03 9.06 -5.38
CA ARG A 323 11.41 10.34 -4.78
C ARG A 323 12.24 10.13 -3.51
N VAL A 324 11.80 9.25 -2.61
CA VAL A 324 12.53 8.91 -1.38
C VAL A 324 13.92 8.36 -1.72
N ARG A 325 14.03 7.43 -2.66
CA ARG A 325 15.31 6.91 -3.17
C ARG A 325 16.25 8.05 -3.61
N GLY A 326 15.73 9.01 -4.37
CA GLY A 326 16.49 10.17 -4.85
C GLY A 326 16.92 11.13 -3.73
N GLU A 327 16.13 11.25 -2.65
CA GLU A 327 16.49 12.02 -1.45
C GLU A 327 17.62 11.31 -0.67
N LYS A 328 17.50 10.00 -0.45
CA LYS A 328 18.52 9.19 0.25
C LYS A 328 19.85 9.18 -0.48
N GLY A 329 19.84 9.00 -1.80
CA GLY A 329 21.06 9.03 -2.62
C GLY A 329 21.78 10.38 -2.55
N ARG A 330 21.03 11.50 -2.58
CA ARG A 330 21.61 12.85 -2.41
C ARG A 330 22.21 13.04 -1.02
N ALA A 331 21.54 12.57 0.03
CA ALA A 331 22.06 12.63 1.41
C ALA A 331 23.36 11.83 1.56
N GLN A 332 23.43 10.64 0.96
CA GLN A 332 24.63 9.80 0.99
C GLN A 332 25.82 10.47 0.28
N VAL A 333 25.61 11.08 -0.89
CA VAL A 333 26.66 11.84 -1.60
C VAL A 333 27.14 13.03 -0.77
N ALA A 334 26.23 13.77 -0.14
CA ALA A 334 26.58 14.90 0.71
C ALA A 334 27.40 14.48 1.94
N GLN A 335 27.10 13.31 2.53
CA GLN A 335 27.85 12.74 3.64
C GLN A 335 29.26 12.32 3.21
N PHE A 336 29.43 11.70 2.03
CA PHE A 336 30.76 11.38 1.52
C PHE A 336 31.59 12.65 1.22
N ALA A 337 30.96 13.69 0.67
CA ALA A 337 31.62 14.96 0.41
C ALA A 337 32.07 15.68 1.70
N SER A 338 31.33 15.53 2.81
CA SER A 338 31.72 16.13 4.10
C SER A 338 32.80 15.33 4.85
N MET A 339 32.89 14.01 4.61
CA MET A 339 33.91 13.13 5.18
C MET A 339 35.27 13.21 4.46
N ASN A 340 35.26 13.59 3.18
CA ASN A 340 36.46 13.91 2.41
C ASN A 340 36.45 15.40 2.03
N PRO A 341 36.69 16.32 2.98
CA PRO A 341 36.95 17.70 2.62
C PRO A 341 38.26 17.71 1.85
N ALA A 342 38.20 17.74 0.52
CA ALA A 342 39.38 17.95 -0.28
C ALA A 342 40.09 19.22 0.24
N PRO A 343 41.34 19.14 0.72
CA PRO A 343 42.05 20.32 1.16
C PRO A 343 42.33 21.16 -0.09
N GLY A 344 41.66 22.31 -0.22
CA GLY A 344 42.15 23.39 -1.09
C GLY A 344 41.33 23.78 -2.31
N VAL A 345 39.99 23.70 -2.29
CA VAL A 345 39.21 24.60 -3.16
C VAL A 345 38.69 25.74 -2.29
N ALA A 346 39.51 26.80 -2.23
CA ALA A 346 39.09 28.08 -1.69
C ALA A 346 37.75 28.48 -2.32
N GLN A 347 36.70 28.57 -1.50
CA GLN A 347 35.46 29.22 -1.87
C GLN A 347 35.82 30.63 -2.33
N GLN A 348 35.71 30.89 -3.63
CA GLN A 348 35.57 32.26 -4.11
C GLN A 348 34.24 32.77 -3.56
N SER A 349 34.34 33.49 -2.45
CA SER A 349 33.27 34.29 -1.87
C SER A 349 32.73 35.23 -2.94
N THR A 350 31.56 34.93 -3.50
CA THR A 350 30.76 35.92 -4.21
C THR A 350 30.18 36.89 -3.17
N SER A 351 31.00 37.85 -2.77
CA SER A 351 30.57 39.04 -2.05
C SER A 351 29.80 39.93 -3.03
N THR A 352 28.48 39.98 -2.87
CA THR A 352 27.64 41.00 -3.49
C THR A 352 27.54 42.24 -2.59
N ALA A 353 27.91 43.37 -3.19
CA ALA A 353 27.56 44.78 -2.89
C ALA A 353 28.61 45.66 -2.18
N PRO A 354 28.59 47.00 -2.38
CA PRO A 354 28.39 47.76 -3.63
C PRO A 354 29.38 48.95 -3.79
N GLN A 355 29.29 49.66 -4.92
CA GLN A 355 29.83 51.00 -5.26
C GLN A 355 31.18 51.09 -6.03
N GLY A 356 31.11 51.79 -7.16
CA GLY A 356 32.27 52.33 -7.88
C GLY A 356 31.95 52.57 -9.35
N LYS A 357 31.51 53.79 -9.70
CA LYS A 357 31.24 54.23 -11.08
C LYS A 357 32.44 53.97 -12.01
N PRO A 358 32.27 53.53 -13.25
CA PRO A 358 33.31 53.66 -14.25
C PRO A 358 33.30 55.06 -14.88
N TYR A 359 34.43 55.72 -14.70
CA TYR A 359 35.02 56.81 -15.46
C TYR A 359 34.53 56.98 -16.92
N VAL A 360 34.13 58.21 -17.27
CA VAL A 360 33.83 58.66 -18.64
C VAL A 360 35.06 59.38 -19.19
N PRO A 361 35.66 58.95 -20.33
CA PRO A 361 36.77 59.66 -20.94
C PRO A 361 36.28 60.89 -21.73
N PRO A 362 37.06 61.99 -21.79
CA PRO A 362 36.67 63.19 -22.52
C PRO A 362 36.80 62.99 -24.03
N LYS A 363 35.73 63.25 -24.78
CA LYS A 363 35.80 63.42 -26.24
C LYS A 363 36.20 64.84 -26.56
N ASN A 364 37.44 65.00 -27.04
CA ASN A 364 37.90 66.21 -27.69
C ASN A 364 37.31 66.31 -29.11
N THR A 365 36.96 67.54 -29.45
CA THR A 365 36.44 68.06 -30.70
C THR A 365 37.50 68.10 -31.82
N GLN A 366 37.07 67.78 -33.04
CA GLN A 366 37.56 68.22 -34.38
C GLN A 366 36.91 67.27 -35.40
N GLY A 367 36.31 67.64 -36.52
CA GLY A 367 36.06 68.90 -37.20
C GLY A 367 35.49 68.53 -38.59
N SER A 368 34.45 69.25 -39.00
CA SER A 368 34.00 69.61 -40.35
C SER A 368 34.30 68.72 -41.57
N ALA A 369 33.25 68.32 -42.30
CA ALA A 369 32.97 68.79 -43.68
C ALA A 369 31.59 68.30 -44.21
N PRO A 370 30.88 69.09 -45.04
CA PRO A 370 29.54 68.78 -45.58
C PRO A 370 29.51 68.44 -47.10
N GLY A 371 28.36 67.92 -47.57
CA GLY A 371 27.95 67.81 -48.99
C GLY A 371 28.17 66.41 -49.59
N ARG A 372 27.24 65.78 -50.31
CA ARG A 372 26.02 66.17 -51.02
C ARG A 372 24.93 65.13 -50.84
#